data_AF-A0A3D0EWZ4-F1
#
_entry.id   AF-A0A3D0EWZ4-F1
#
_cell.length_a   1.000
_cell.length_b   1.000
_cell.length_c   1.000
_cell.angle_alpha   90.00
_cell.angle_beta   90.00
_cell.angle_gamma   90.00
#
_symmetry.space_group_name_H-M   'P 1'
#
loop_
_entity.id
_entity.type
_entity.pdbx_description
1 polymer ?
#
loop_
_entity_poly.entity_id
_entity_poly.type
_entity_poly.pdbx_seq_one_letter_code
_entity_poly.pdbx_strand_id
1 'polypeptide(L)'
;MSDHNPFLDLSETRTDDEREAQLLARLKKQVGHAQKNSEYFKERLKGINPNSLIDRESICQIPVTRKADLKAIQAKAPPFGGLTTSPISKLARLFSSPGPIYEPQAVDEDFWRFKRALYAVGVR
;
A
#
# COMPACT_ATOMS: atom_id res chain seq x y z
N MET A 1 31.58 7.21 16.72
CA MET A 1 30.70 8.36 17.01
C MET A 1 29.30 7.90 16.68
N SER A 2 28.45 7.71 17.69
CA SER A 2 27.05 7.34 17.45
C SER A 2 26.31 8.61 17.02
N ASP A 3 26.13 8.78 15.72
CA ASP A 3 25.30 9.82 15.10
C ASP A 3 23.82 9.56 15.38
N HIS A 4 23.44 9.51 16.65
CA HIS A 4 22.03 9.47 17.02
C HIS A 4 21.49 10.89 16.96
N ASN A 5 20.96 11.25 15.80
CA ASN A 5 20.19 12.49 15.66
C ASN A 5 18.92 12.34 16.52
N PRO A 6 18.70 13.20 17.55
CA PRO A 6 17.54 13.07 18.43
C PRO A 6 16.22 13.46 17.73
N PHE A 7 16.30 14.03 16.52
CA PHE A 7 15.16 14.51 15.75
C PHE A 7 14.78 13.59 14.58
N LEU A 8 15.72 12.79 14.06
CA LEU A 8 15.51 11.93 12.90
C LEU A 8 15.50 10.45 13.27
N ASP A 9 14.57 9.69 12.70
CA ASP A 9 14.50 8.24 12.89
C ASP A 9 15.35 7.44 11.89
N LEU A 10 15.52 6.14 12.14
CA LEU A 10 16.32 5.26 11.27
C LEU A 10 15.81 5.21 9.82
N SER A 11 14.51 5.44 9.57
CA SER A 11 14.00 5.46 8.20
C SER A 11 14.44 6.71 7.44
N GLU A 12 14.75 7.79 8.16
CA GLU A 12 15.19 9.09 7.66
C GLU A 12 16.71 9.15 7.46
N THR A 13 17.48 8.40 8.25
CA THR A 13 18.96 8.43 8.20
C THR A 13 19.63 7.25 7.50
N ARG A 14 18.89 6.16 7.22
CA ARG A 14 19.42 4.99 6.48
C ARG A 14 20.01 5.35 5.12
N THR A 15 20.97 4.54 4.69
CA THR A 15 21.59 4.69 3.37
C THR A 15 20.60 4.36 2.24
N ASP A 16 20.95 4.76 1.01
CA ASP A 16 20.13 4.47 -0.16
C ASP A 16 20.00 2.97 -0.42
N ASP A 17 21.08 2.21 -0.24
CA ASP A 17 21.11 0.75 -0.42
C ASP A 17 20.22 0.05 0.63
N GLU A 18 20.32 0.45 1.89
CA GLU A 18 19.45 -0.07 2.97
C GLU A 18 17.99 0.25 2.71
N ARG A 19 17.69 1.47 2.21
CA ARG A 19 16.34 1.89 1.86
C ARG A 19 15.78 1.04 0.73
N GLU A 20 16.53 0.86 -0.36
CA GLU A 20 16.10 0.10 -1.52
C GLU A 20 15.84 -1.38 -1.15
N ALA A 21 16.76 -2.02 -0.43
CA ALA A 21 16.61 -3.40 0.03
C ALA A 21 15.35 -3.59 0.90
N GLN A 22 15.10 -2.67 1.85
CA GLN A 22 13.91 -2.72 2.69
C GLN A 22 12.61 -2.46 1.91
N LEU A 23 12.61 -1.52 0.96
CA LEU A 23 11.45 -1.24 0.11
C LEU A 23 11.10 -2.43 -0.76
N LEU A 24 12.09 -3.05 -1.41
CA LEU A 24 11.90 -4.28 -2.20
C LEU A 24 11.35 -5.40 -1.33
N ALA A 25 11.96 -5.69 -0.17
CA ALA A 25 11.46 -6.73 0.73
C ALA A 25 10.00 -6.50 1.16
N ARG A 26 9.61 -5.24 1.42
CA ARG A 26 8.21 -4.88 1.73
C ARG A 26 7.29 -5.02 0.52
N LEU A 27 7.75 -4.64 -0.67
CA LEU A 27 6.98 -4.77 -1.91
C LEU A 27 6.67 -6.24 -2.21
N LYS A 28 7.65 -7.14 -2.11
CA LYS A 28 7.45 -8.59 -2.29
C LYS A 28 6.32 -9.11 -1.40
N LYS A 29 6.37 -8.76 -0.11
CA LYS A 29 5.33 -9.11 0.86
C LYS A 29 3.97 -8.52 0.47
N GLN A 30 3.94 -7.27 0.05
CA GLN A 30 2.70 -6.58 -0.33
C GLN A 30 2.04 -7.17 -1.58
N VAL A 31 2.83 -7.51 -2.61
CA VAL A 31 2.35 -8.15 -3.84
C VAL A 31 1.78 -9.53 -3.52
N GLY A 32 2.50 -10.34 -2.74
CA GLY A 32 2.00 -11.66 -2.30
C GLY A 32 0.74 -11.56 -1.43
N HIS A 33 0.67 -10.57 -0.53
CA HIS A 33 -0.53 -10.30 0.27
C HIS A 33 -1.72 -9.92 -0.59
N ALA A 34 -1.52 -9.05 -1.59
CA ALA A 34 -2.58 -8.63 -2.51
C ALA A 34 -3.08 -9.79 -3.37
N GLN A 35 -2.18 -10.60 -3.94
CA GLN A 35 -2.52 -11.80 -4.70
C GLN A 35 -3.34 -12.81 -3.89
N LYS A 36 -3.01 -12.99 -2.61
CA LYS A 36 -3.67 -13.96 -1.75
C LYS A 36 -5.04 -13.49 -1.27
N ASN A 37 -5.18 -12.20 -0.95
CA ASN A 37 -6.29 -11.71 -0.13
C ASN A 37 -7.24 -10.76 -0.86
N SER A 38 -6.94 -10.31 -2.08
CA SER A 38 -7.83 -9.48 -2.90
C SER A 38 -8.21 -10.22 -4.18
N GLU A 39 -9.51 -10.26 -4.49
CA GLU A 39 -10.03 -10.89 -5.71
C GLU A 39 -9.52 -10.18 -6.97
N TYR A 40 -9.52 -8.84 -6.96
CA TYR A 40 -9.01 -8.06 -8.09
C TYR A 40 -7.51 -8.30 -8.32
N PHE A 41 -6.70 -8.21 -7.26
CA PHE A 41 -5.25 -8.33 -7.38
C PHE A 41 -4.81 -9.77 -7.61
N LYS A 42 -5.56 -10.78 -7.17
CA LYS A 42 -5.33 -12.18 -7.54
C LYS A 42 -5.31 -12.36 -9.06
N GLU A 43 -6.32 -11.84 -9.75
CA GLU A 43 -6.40 -11.93 -11.22
C GLU A 43 -5.44 -10.96 -11.90
N ARG A 44 -5.37 -9.71 -11.44
CA ARG A 44 -4.53 -8.67 -12.06
C ARG A 44 -3.04 -8.99 -11.99
N LEU A 45 -2.60 -9.66 -10.92
CA LEU A 45 -1.20 -10.04 -10.70
C LEU A 45 -0.94 -11.52 -11.02
N LYS A 46 -1.86 -12.19 -11.73
CA LYS A 46 -1.68 -13.58 -12.13
C LYS A 46 -0.39 -13.74 -12.95
N GLY A 47 0.45 -14.70 -12.57
CA GLY A 47 1.73 -14.96 -13.23
C GLY A 47 2.91 -14.11 -12.71
N ILE A 48 2.66 -13.08 -11.89
CA ILE A 48 3.74 -12.34 -11.22
C ILE A 48 4.22 -13.17 -10.03
N ASN A 49 5.51 -13.49 -9.99
CA ASN A 49 6.16 -14.08 -8.82
C ASN A 49 6.67 -12.95 -7.92
N PRO A 50 6.17 -12.77 -6.68
CA PRO A 50 6.68 -11.73 -5.80
C PRO A 50 8.20 -11.83 -5.55
N ASN A 51 8.77 -13.03 -5.58
CA ASN A 51 10.20 -13.22 -5.33
C ASN A 51 11.10 -12.71 -6.47
N SER A 52 10.58 -12.58 -7.70
CA SER A 52 11.34 -12.07 -8.84
C SER A 52 11.49 -10.54 -8.85
N LEU A 53 10.85 -9.83 -7.92
CA LEU A 53 10.94 -8.37 -7.78
C LEU A 53 12.21 -7.97 -7.03
N ILE A 54 13.37 -8.04 -7.69
CA ILE A 54 14.70 -7.89 -7.07
C ILE A 54 15.32 -6.50 -7.25
N ASP A 55 14.74 -5.68 -8.12
CA ASP A 55 15.24 -4.36 -8.50
C ASP A 55 14.11 -3.51 -9.11
N ARG A 56 14.43 -2.31 -9.58
CA ARG A 56 13.44 -1.41 -10.19
C ARG A 56 12.93 -1.89 -11.54
N GLU A 57 13.76 -2.58 -12.31
CA GLU A 57 13.37 -3.08 -13.64
C GLU A 57 12.32 -4.20 -13.51
N SER A 58 12.51 -5.13 -12.57
CA SER A 58 11.54 -6.19 -12.28
C SER A 58 10.21 -5.65 -11.75
N ILE A 59 10.18 -4.49 -11.08
CA ILE A 59 8.93 -3.82 -10.67
C ILE A 59 8.08 -3.40 -11.87
N CYS A 60 8.68 -3.08 -13.01
CA CYS A 60 7.96 -2.69 -14.23
C CYS A 60 7.06 -3.79 -14.78
N GLN A 61 7.25 -5.05 -14.36
CA GLN A 61 6.37 -6.17 -14.69
C GLN A 61 5.00 -6.07 -13.99
N ILE A 62 4.89 -5.29 -12.91
CA ILE A 62 3.63 -5.12 -12.18
C ILE A 62 2.69 -4.23 -13.01
N PRO A 63 1.51 -4.74 -13.41
CA PRO A 63 0.59 -3.96 -14.21
C PRO A 63 -0.04 -2.82 -13.40
N VAL A 64 0.00 -1.61 -13.97
CA VAL A 64 -0.60 -0.43 -13.36
C VAL A 64 -2.12 -0.58 -13.26
N THR A 65 -2.67 -0.25 -12.10
CA THR A 65 -4.11 -0.08 -11.88
C THR A 65 -4.43 1.41 -11.96
N ARG A 66 -5.19 1.84 -12.96
CA ARG A 66 -5.43 3.28 -13.20
C ARG A 66 -6.64 3.76 -12.39
N LYS A 67 -6.56 4.99 -11.88
CA LYS A 67 -7.68 5.64 -11.17
C LYS A 67 -8.96 5.71 -12.01
N ALA A 68 -8.83 5.97 -13.32
CA ALA A 68 -9.96 6.06 -14.24
C ALA A 68 -10.76 4.75 -14.33
N ASP A 69 -10.11 3.60 -14.14
CA ASP A 69 -10.74 2.29 -14.23
C ASP A 69 -11.51 1.91 -12.97
N LEU A 70 -11.24 2.58 -11.84
CA LEU A 70 -11.79 2.21 -10.52
C LEU A 70 -13.32 2.19 -10.52
N LYS A 71 -13.97 3.14 -11.20
CA LYS A 71 -15.44 3.16 -11.32
C LYS A 71 -15.97 1.89 -11.98
N ALA A 72 -15.36 1.48 -13.08
CA ALA A 72 -15.76 0.27 -13.81
C ALA A 72 -15.42 -1.01 -13.01
N ILE A 73 -14.28 -1.02 -12.31
CA ILE A 73 -13.87 -2.12 -11.43
C ILE A 73 -14.88 -2.29 -10.29
N GLN A 74 -15.25 -1.21 -9.60
CA GLN A 74 -16.22 -1.23 -8.51
C GLN A 74 -17.63 -1.59 -8.98
N ALA A 75 -18.05 -1.10 -10.15
CA ALA A 75 -19.35 -1.45 -10.73
C ALA A 75 -19.49 -2.95 -11.04
N LYS A 76 -18.40 -3.63 -11.40
CA LYS A 76 -18.40 -5.08 -11.69
C LYS A 76 -18.53 -5.94 -10.43
N ALA A 77 -18.00 -5.48 -9.29
CA ALA A 77 -18.06 -6.21 -8.02
C ALA A 77 -18.21 -5.23 -6.83
N PRO A 78 -19.42 -4.70 -6.59
CA PRO A 78 -19.62 -3.70 -5.54
C PRO A 78 -19.28 -4.21 -4.12
N PRO A 79 -18.91 -3.33 -3.17
CA PRO A 79 -18.72 -1.89 -3.35
C PRO A 79 -17.29 -1.51 -3.78
N PHE A 80 -16.30 -2.37 -3.53
CA PHE A 80 -14.88 -2.03 -3.72
C PHE A 80 -14.23 -2.71 -4.93
N GLY A 81 -14.98 -3.42 -5.77
CA GLY A 81 -14.45 -4.04 -6.98
C GLY A 81 -13.46 -5.17 -6.73
N GLY A 82 -13.54 -5.83 -5.57
CA GLY A 82 -12.58 -6.84 -5.14
C GLY A 82 -11.19 -6.30 -4.77
N LEU A 83 -10.99 -4.99 -4.71
CA LEU A 83 -9.69 -4.34 -4.43
C LEU A 83 -9.22 -4.52 -2.97
N THR A 84 -10.15 -4.74 -2.04
CA THR A 84 -9.85 -4.86 -0.62
C THR A 84 -9.23 -6.21 -0.28
N THR A 85 -8.28 -6.20 0.66
CA THR A 85 -7.71 -7.44 1.24
C THR A 85 -8.36 -7.83 2.57
N SER A 86 -9.41 -7.11 2.98
CA SER A 86 -10.17 -7.33 4.20
C SER A 86 -11.66 -7.26 3.91
N PRO A 87 -12.50 -8.05 4.61
CA PRO A 87 -13.94 -7.96 4.48
C PRO A 87 -14.46 -6.62 5.01
N ILE A 88 -15.60 -6.18 4.46
CA ILE A 88 -16.24 -4.89 4.80
C ILE A 88 -16.51 -4.77 6.31
N SER A 89 -16.87 -5.88 6.97
CA SER A 89 -17.14 -5.93 8.41
C SER A 89 -15.93 -5.61 9.30
N LYS A 90 -14.72 -5.56 8.73
CA LYS A 90 -13.48 -5.17 9.42
C LYS A 90 -12.99 -3.76 9.06
N LEU A 91 -13.78 -3.00 8.32
CA LEU A 91 -13.46 -1.62 7.97
C LEU A 91 -13.98 -0.66 9.03
N ALA A 92 -13.20 0.36 9.35
CA ALA A 92 -13.58 1.42 10.27
C ALA A 92 -14.48 2.45 9.60
N ARG A 93 -14.19 2.82 8.35
CA ARG A 93 -14.91 3.86 7.60
C ARG A 93 -14.93 3.56 6.11
N LEU A 94 -15.91 4.15 5.43
CA LEU A 94 -16.03 4.19 3.98
C LEU A 94 -16.06 5.66 3.55
N PHE A 95 -15.22 6.01 2.59
CA PHE A 95 -15.16 7.33 1.97
C PHE A 95 -15.73 7.26 0.56
N SER A 96 -16.30 8.37 0.09
CA SER A 96 -16.69 8.54 -1.29
C SER A 96 -16.05 9.81 -1.82
N SER A 97 -15.26 9.68 -2.89
CA SER A 97 -14.82 10.85 -3.66
C SER A 97 -16.03 11.54 -4.32
N PRO A 98 -15.89 12.78 -4.85
CA PRO A 98 -16.83 13.32 -5.82
C PRO A 98 -16.89 12.40 -7.07
N GLY A 99 -17.99 11.64 -7.20
CA GLY A 99 -18.17 10.54 -8.16
C GLY A 99 -18.20 9.15 -7.49
N PRO A 100 -18.69 8.09 -8.16
CA PRO A 100 -18.94 6.79 -7.53
C PRO A 100 -17.65 5.96 -7.37
N ILE A 101 -16.70 6.46 -6.58
CA ILE A 101 -15.52 5.70 -6.15
C ILE A 101 -15.53 5.65 -4.62
N TYR A 102 -15.62 4.43 -4.09
CA TYR A 102 -15.62 4.15 -2.67
C TYR A 102 -14.23 3.70 -2.21
N GLU A 103 -13.78 4.24 -1.08
CA GLU A 103 -12.45 3.97 -0.51
C GLU A 103 -12.60 3.47 0.94
N PRO A 104 -11.95 2.35 1.29
CA PRO A 104 -12.01 1.79 2.64
C PRO A 104 -10.94 2.41 3.56
N GLN A 105 -11.28 2.57 4.83
CA GLN A 105 -10.29 2.72 5.90
C GLN A 105 -10.36 1.51 6.83
N ALA A 106 -9.21 0.86 7.05
CA ALA A 106 -9.10 -0.24 8.01
C ALA A 106 -9.04 0.29 9.45
N VAL A 107 -9.29 -0.61 10.41
CA VAL A 107 -9.07 -0.33 11.84
C VAL A 107 -7.57 -0.36 12.13
N ASP A 108 -6.93 0.80 12.09
CA ASP A 108 -5.51 1.01 12.39
C ASP A 108 -5.33 2.41 13.01
N GLU A 109 -4.45 2.53 14.01
CA GLU A 109 -4.20 3.79 14.72
C GLU A 109 -3.61 4.90 13.83
N ASP A 110 -2.85 4.53 12.79
CA ASP A 110 -2.20 5.45 11.87
C ASP A 110 -2.42 5.03 10.41
N PHE A 111 -3.66 4.66 10.08
CA PHE A 111 -4.04 4.16 8.74
C PHE A 111 -3.55 5.06 7.59
N TRP A 112 -3.65 6.38 7.78
CA TRP A 112 -3.24 7.39 6.79
C TRP A 112 -1.76 7.79 6.88
N ARG A 113 -1.02 7.19 7.83
CA ARG A 113 0.43 7.37 8.03
C ARG A 113 0.85 8.81 8.33
N PHE A 114 -0.01 9.56 9.01
CA PHE A 114 0.23 10.95 9.38
C PHE A 114 0.91 11.11 10.74
N LYS A 115 0.91 10.08 11.60
CA LYS A 115 1.47 10.16 12.97
C LYS A 115 2.91 10.66 12.96
N ARG A 116 3.76 10.15 12.06
CA ARG A 116 5.17 10.60 11.95
C ARG A 116 5.29 12.08 11.59
N ALA A 117 4.55 12.53 10.58
CA ALA A 117 4.61 13.93 10.15
C ALA A 117 4.08 14.87 11.24
N LEU A 118 2.96 14.50 11.89
CA LEU A 118 2.37 15.25 12.99
C LEU A 118 3.32 15.30 14.21
N TYR A 119 3.96 14.18 14.53
CA TYR A 119 4.97 14.12 15.59
C TYR A 119 6.18 15.03 15.29
N ALA A 120 6.63 15.07 14.04
CA ALA A 120 7.73 15.93 13.61
C ALA A 120 7.41 17.44 13.75
N VAL A 121 6.13 17.84 13.61
CA VAL A 121 5.69 19.23 13.82
C VAL A 121 5.23 19.54 15.25
N GLY A 122 5.46 18.62 16.20
CA GLY A 122 5.20 18.83 17.63
C GLY A 122 3.80 18.44 18.12
N VAL A 123 2.95 17.85 17.27
CA VAL A 123 1.66 17.28 17.71
C VAL A 123 1.93 15.93 18.40
N ARG A 124 1.29 15.69 19.55
CA ARG A 124 1.54 14.53 20.43
C ARG A 124 0.26 13.75 20.70
#